data_AF-I4WTV2-F1
#
_entry.id   AF-I4WTV2-F1
#
_cell.length_a   1.000
_cell.length_b   1.000
_cell.length_c   1.000
_cell.angle_alpha   90.00
_cell.angle_beta   90.00
_cell.angle_gamma   90.00
#
_symmetry.space_group_name_H-M   'P 1'
#
loop_
_entity.id
_entity.type
_entity.pdbx_description
1 polymer ?
#
loop_
_entity_poly.entity_id
_entity_poly.type
_entity_poly.pdbx_seq_one_letter_code
_entity_poly.pdbx_strand_id
1 'polypeptide(L)'
;ALDPAAPFVVSTRLRAVAPQIRLLDASPIVDGCRMCKSPAELALMKQATAMTLQVQRLAASAMHDGIGTGELKQFIDHAHRALGADNGSTFCIVQFGEATAYPHGIPGEQYLREGELVLIDTGCSVQGYQSDITRCYIFGQPDAEQARIWSLEQAAQQAAFAAARPGATCESVDQ
;
A
#
# COMPACT_ATOMS: atom_id res chain seq x y z
N ALA A 1 -0.47 -17.59 25.86
CA ALA A 1 -1.05 -16.37 25.26
C ALA A 1 -1.63 -16.74 23.90
N LEU A 2 -2.62 -16.01 23.39
CA LEU A 2 -3.27 -16.25 22.11
C LEU A 2 -2.84 -15.16 21.12
N ASP A 3 -2.51 -15.58 19.90
CA ASP A 3 -2.19 -14.67 18.79
C ASP A 3 -3.35 -13.66 18.57
N PRO A 4 -3.09 -12.36 18.40
CA PRO A 4 -4.15 -11.37 18.13
C PRO A 4 -4.96 -11.66 16.86
N ALA A 5 -4.38 -12.34 15.88
CA ALA A 5 -5.07 -12.74 14.66
C ALA A 5 -5.93 -14.01 14.85
N ALA A 6 -5.87 -14.66 16.00
CA ALA A 6 -6.66 -15.87 16.25
C ALA A 6 -8.17 -15.54 16.21
N PRO A 7 -8.97 -16.25 15.39
CA PRO A 7 -10.40 -16.04 15.34
C PRO A 7 -11.05 -16.23 16.71
N PHE A 8 -12.06 -15.42 17.02
CA PHE A 8 -12.75 -15.44 18.32
C PHE A 8 -13.20 -16.86 18.75
N VAL A 9 -13.64 -17.68 17.78
CA VAL A 9 -14.06 -19.07 18.01
C VAL A 9 -12.96 -19.94 18.64
N VAL A 10 -11.69 -19.68 18.34
CA VAL A 10 -10.54 -20.40 18.94
C VAL A 10 -10.51 -20.13 20.44
N SER A 11 -10.65 -18.87 20.85
CA SER A 11 -10.67 -18.49 22.27
C SER A 11 -11.84 -19.12 23.01
N THR A 12 -13.03 -19.13 22.40
CA THR A 12 -14.25 -19.70 22.99
C THR A 12 -14.13 -21.21 23.18
N ARG A 13 -13.63 -21.93 22.17
CA ARG A 13 -13.46 -23.38 22.26
C ARG A 13 -12.39 -23.76 23.27
N LEU A 14 -11.27 -23.05 23.32
CA LEU A 14 -10.21 -23.28 24.31
C LEU A 14 -10.71 -23.08 25.74
N ARG A 15 -11.50 -22.04 26.01
CA ARG A 15 -12.12 -21.82 27.33
C ARG A 15 -13.07 -22.94 27.72
N ALA A 16 -13.80 -23.52 26.77
CA ALA A 16 -14.74 -24.61 27.04
C ALA A 16 -14.03 -25.92 27.39
N VAL A 17 -12.96 -26.27 26.69
CA VAL A 17 -12.25 -27.56 26.89
C VAL A 17 -11.13 -27.50 27.92
N ALA A 18 -10.63 -26.30 28.23
CA ALA A 18 -9.56 -26.08 29.20
C ALA A 18 -9.83 -24.83 30.06
N PRO A 19 -10.92 -24.81 30.85
CA PRO A 19 -11.32 -23.65 31.65
C PRO A 19 -10.28 -23.22 32.69
N GLN A 20 -9.40 -24.12 33.10
CA GLN A 20 -8.28 -23.87 34.00
C GLN A 20 -7.14 -23.06 33.37
N ILE A 21 -7.08 -22.97 32.03
CA ILE A 21 -6.03 -22.23 31.33
C ILE A 21 -6.46 -20.76 31.20
N ARG A 22 -5.67 -19.86 31.80
CA ARG A 22 -5.83 -18.42 31.58
C ARG A 22 -5.30 -18.03 30.21
N LEU A 23 -6.19 -17.68 29.28
CA LEU A 23 -5.83 -17.07 28.01
C LEU A 23 -5.41 -15.61 28.23
N LEU A 24 -4.25 -15.25 27.70
CA LEU A 24 -3.67 -13.91 27.73
C LEU A 24 -3.44 -13.42 26.29
N ASP A 25 -3.41 -12.12 26.08
CA ASP A 25 -3.07 -11.52 24.79
C ASP A 25 -1.58 -11.68 24.47
N ALA A 26 -1.27 -12.14 23.26
CA ALA A 26 0.10 -12.29 22.77
C ALA A 26 0.61 -11.07 21.99
N SER A 27 -0.21 -10.05 21.72
CA SER A 27 0.17 -8.86 20.93
C SER A 27 1.48 -8.23 21.39
N PRO A 28 1.74 -8.00 22.70
CA PRO A 28 3.01 -7.40 23.14
C PRO A 28 4.25 -8.21 22.75
N ILE A 29 4.12 -9.53 22.61
CA ILE A 29 5.21 -10.43 22.20
C ILE A 29 5.32 -10.43 20.68
N VAL A 30 4.21 -10.65 19.98
CA VAL A 30 4.18 -10.78 18.51
C VAL A 30 4.60 -9.47 17.86
N ASP A 31 3.98 -8.35 18.26
CA ASP A 31 4.26 -7.04 17.69
C ASP A 31 5.65 -6.56 18.08
N GLY A 32 6.06 -6.77 19.34
CA GLY A 32 7.40 -6.43 19.81
C GLY A 32 8.51 -7.10 18.98
N CYS A 33 8.33 -8.38 18.62
CA CYS A 33 9.27 -9.09 17.75
C CYS A 33 9.20 -8.65 16.27
N ARG A 34 8.02 -8.32 15.74
CA ARG A 34 7.81 -8.01 14.31
C ARG A 34 8.00 -6.54 13.96
N MET A 35 7.96 -5.63 14.94
CA MET A 35 8.04 -4.19 14.72
C MET A 35 9.44 -3.77 14.26
N CYS A 36 10.48 -4.35 14.89
CA CYS A 36 11.89 -4.09 14.59
C CYS A 36 12.44 -5.11 13.59
N LYS A 37 12.65 -4.70 12.34
CA LYS A 37 13.09 -5.59 11.26
C LYS A 37 14.59 -5.80 11.33
N SER A 38 15.02 -7.04 11.15
CA SER A 38 16.42 -7.40 10.95
C SER A 38 16.93 -6.94 9.57
N PRO A 39 18.26 -6.92 9.36
CA PRO A 39 18.83 -6.56 8.06
C PRO A 39 18.33 -7.41 6.89
N ALA A 40 18.07 -8.71 7.12
CA ALA A 40 17.56 -9.62 6.10
C ALA A 40 16.11 -9.26 5.70
N GLU A 41 15.27 -8.96 6.67
CA GLU A 41 13.88 -8.55 6.45
C GLU A 41 13.80 -7.21 5.71
N LEU A 42 14.65 -6.26 6.08
CA LEU A 42 14.77 -4.98 5.37
C LEU A 42 15.24 -5.16 3.92
N ALA A 43 16.10 -6.15 3.64
CA ALA A 43 16.52 -6.45 2.28
C ALA A 43 15.34 -6.96 1.42
N LEU A 44 14.50 -7.83 1.98
CA LEU A 44 13.29 -8.33 1.31
C LEU A 44 12.27 -7.22 1.06
N MET A 45 12.03 -6.35 2.05
CA MET A 45 11.16 -5.18 1.88
C MET A 45 11.68 -4.24 0.79
N LYS A 46 12.99 -3.94 0.78
CA LYS A 46 13.62 -3.10 -0.25
C LYS A 46 13.48 -3.69 -1.64
N GLN A 47 13.61 -5.02 -1.77
CA GLN A 47 13.40 -5.70 -3.04
C GLN A 47 11.96 -5.53 -3.53
N ALA A 48 10.97 -5.81 -2.67
CA ALA A 48 9.55 -5.61 -3.01
C ALA A 48 9.27 -4.15 -3.42
N THR A 49 9.80 -3.17 -2.66
CA THR A 49 9.67 -1.74 -2.97
C THR A 49 10.29 -1.39 -4.32
N ALA A 50 11.49 -1.90 -4.64
CA ALA A 50 12.16 -1.62 -5.90
C ALA A 50 11.37 -2.17 -7.10
N MET A 51 10.79 -3.37 -6.97
CA MET A 51 9.91 -3.96 -7.98
C MET A 51 8.68 -3.10 -8.19
N THR A 52 7.98 -2.70 -7.13
CA THR A 52 6.77 -1.86 -7.24
C THR A 52 7.07 -0.47 -7.80
N LEU A 53 8.20 0.16 -7.46
CA LEU A 53 8.62 1.42 -8.09
C LEU A 53 8.84 1.26 -9.60
N GLN A 54 9.39 0.13 -10.02
CA GLN A 54 9.55 -0.16 -11.44
C GLN A 54 8.19 -0.39 -12.12
N VAL A 55 7.27 -1.10 -11.48
CA VAL A 55 5.89 -1.27 -11.99
C VAL A 55 5.17 0.06 -12.11
N GLN A 56 5.30 0.97 -11.14
CA GLN A 56 4.72 2.31 -11.20
C GLN A 56 5.20 3.08 -12.45
N ARG A 57 6.49 2.99 -12.80
CA ARG A 57 7.03 3.59 -14.04
C ARG A 57 6.48 2.94 -15.31
N LEU A 58 6.35 1.62 -15.31
CA LEU A 58 5.79 0.87 -16.44
C LEU A 58 4.31 1.22 -16.63
N ALA A 59 3.53 1.28 -15.55
CA ALA A 59 2.14 1.67 -15.57
C ALA A 59 1.97 3.09 -16.11
N ALA A 60 2.81 4.03 -15.68
CA ALA A 60 2.81 5.39 -16.20
C ALA A 60 3.07 5.47 -17.71
N SER A 61 3.90 4.56 -18.23
CA SER A 61 4.23 4.48 -19.66
C SER A 61 3.17 3.73 -20.49
N ALA A 62 2.32 2.94 -19.84
CA ALA A 62 1.24 2.17 -20.47
C ALA A 62 -0.07 2.96 -20.58
N MET A 63 -0.22 4.06 -19.85
CA MET A 63 -1.42 4.89 -19.89
C MET A 63 -1.62 5.52 -21.29
N HIS A 64 -2.86 5.46 -21.77
CA HIS A 64 -3.31 6.12 -22.99
C HIS A 64 -4.79 6.52 -22.86
N ASP A 65 -5.26 7.44 -23.71
CA ASP A 65 -6.69 7.84 -23.70
C ASP A 65 -7.58 6.62 -23.90
N GLY A 66 -8.62 6.53 -23.08
CA GLY A 66 -9.59 5.44 -23.10
C GLY A 66 -9.16 4.14 -22.42
N ILE A 67 -7.94 4.04 -21.85
CA ILE A 67 -7.57 2.83 -21.08
C ILE A 67 -8.50 2.66 -19.88
N GLY A 68 -9.01 1.44 -19.68
CA GLY A 68 -9.86 1.11 -18.55
C GLY A 68 -9.07 0.91 -17.25
N THR A 69 -9.65 1.23 -16.09
CA THR A 69 -9.03 0.91 -14.80
C THR A 69 -8.79 -0.60 -14.62
N GLY A 70 -9.67 -1.44 -15.17
CA GLY A 70 -9.51 -2.90 -15.16
C GLY A 70 -8.32 -3.36 -15.98
N GLU A 71 -8.15 -2.82 -17.19
CA GLU A 71 -7.02 -3.10 -18.07
C GLU A 71 -5.69 -2.68 -17.43
N LEU A 72 -5.61 -1.47 -16.87
CA LEU A 72 -4.40 -1.00 -16.21
C LEU A 72 -4.05 -1.82 -14.95
N LYS A 73 -5.05 -2.27 -14.18
CA LYS A 73 -4.84 -3.20 -13.05
C LYS A 73 -4.24 -4.53 -13.51
N GLN A 74 -4.75 -5.10 -14.60
CA GLN A 74 -4.22 -6.35 -15.17
C GLN A 74 -2.78 -6.18 -15.65
N PHE A 75 -2.48 -5.05 -16.29
CA PHE A 75 -1.12 -4.70 -16.69
C PHE A 75 -0.18 -4.63 -15.48
N ILE A 76 -0.58 -3.95 -14.40
CA ILE A 76 0.20 -3.80 -13.17
C ILE A 76 0.47 -5.17 -12.52
N ASP A 77 -0.54 -6.04 -12.42
CA ASP A 77 -0.37 -7.39 -11.88
C ASP A 77 0.62 -8.21 -12.71
N HIS A 78 0.48 -8.18 -14.04
CA HIS A 78 1.39 -8.86 -14.94
C HIS A 78 2.83 -8.33 -14.83
N ALA A 79 2.99 -7.02 -14.72
CA ALA A 79 4.30 -6.39 -14.54
C ALA A 79 4.96 -6.82 -13.22
N HIS A 80 4.22 -6.91 -12.11
CA HIS A 80 4.75 -7.45 -10.86
C HIS A 80 5.20 -8.91 -11.01
N ARG A 81 4.40 -9.76 -11.68
CA ARG A 81 4.78 -11.16 -11.97
C ARG A 81 6.04 -11.23 -12.81
N ALA A 82 6.15 -10.42 -13.85
CA ALA A 82 7.31 -10.38 -14.72
C ALA A 82 8.61 -9.96 -14.00
N LEU A 83 8.50 -9.16 -12.93
CA LEU A 83 9.63 -8.76 -12.08
C LEU A 83 9.96 -9.76 -10.96
N GLY A 84 9.25 -10.88 -10.87
CA GLY A 84 9.53 -11.95 -9.91
C GLY A 84 8.67 -11.93 -8.64
N ALA A 85 7.54 -11.19 -8.63
CA ALA A 85 6.53 -11.38 -7.59
C ALA A 85 5.61 -12.54 -8.00
N ASP A 86 5.86 -13.74 -7.47
CA ASP A 86 5.15 -14.96 -7.89
C ASP A 86 3.62 -14.84 -7.86
N ASN A 87 3.09 -14.10 -6.87
CA ASN A 87 1.66 -13.87 -6.69
C ASN A 87 1.12 -12.63 -7.41
N GLY A 88 1.96 -11.89 -8.12
CA GLY A 88 1.61 -10.59 -8.72
C GLY A 88 1.45 -9.50 -7.68
N SER A 89 0.50 -8.60 -7.91
CA SER A 89 0.14 -7.55 -6.96
C SER A 89 -0.60 -8.14 -5.77
N THR A 90 -0.25 -7.76 -4.54
CA THR A 90 -1.04 -8.14 -3.35
C THR A 90 -2.30 -7.29 -3.20
N PHE A 91 -2.28 -6.10 -3.77
CA PHE A 91 -3.43 -5.23 -3.98
C PHE A 91 -3.14 -4.27 -5.16
N CYS A 92 -4.19 -3.75 -5.78
CA CYS A 92 -4.05 -2.77 -6.86
C CYS A 92 -5.29 -1.87 -6.96
N ILE A 93 -5.11 -0.60 -6.63
CA ILE A 93 -6.08 0.48 -6.83
C ILE A 93 -5.59 1.31 -8.02
N VAL A 94 -6.50 1.56 -8.95
CA VAL A 94 -6.32 2.48 -10.08
C VAL A 94 -7.59 3.30 -10.13
N GLN A 95 -7.43 4.62 -10.07
CA GLN A 95 -8.51 5.61 -10.06
C GLN A 95 -8.18 6.74 -11.01
N PHE A 96 -9.20 7.24 -11.71
CA PHE A 96 -9.07 8.39 -12.62
C PHE A 96 -10.02 9.52 -12.21
N GLY A 97 -9.62 10.77 -12.47
CA GLY A 97 -10.47 11.95 -12.31
C GLY A 97 -11.06 12.07 -10.91
N GLU A 98 -12.37 12.30 -10.81
CA GLU A 98 -13.09 12.47 -9.53
C GLU A 98 -12.87 11.30 -8.55
N ALA A 99 -12.69 10.08 -9.05
CA ALA A 99 -12.49 8.92 -8.18
C ALA A 99 -11.20 8.99 -7.36
N THR A 100 -10.20 9.79 -7.77
CA THR A 100 -8.96 9.98 -7.00
C THR A 100 -9.19 10.77 -5.71
N ALA A 101 -10.33 11.43 -5.56
CA ALA A 101 -10.72 12.10 -4.31
C ALA A 101 -11.26 11.13 -3.25
N TYR A 102 -11.49 9.86 -3.60
CA TYR A 102 -12.01 8.83 -2.70
C TYR A 102 -10.89 7.85 -2.33
N PRO A 103 -10.48 7.75 -1.04
CA PRO A 103 -9.32 6.95 -0.64
C PRO A 103 -9.32 5.49 -1.13
N HIS A 104 -10.51 4.89 -1.29
CA HIS A 104 -10.69 3.53 -1.79
C HIS A 104 -11.55 3.46 -3.07
N GLY A 105 -11.80 4.61 -3.69
CA GLY A 105 -12.43 4.74 -5.00
C GLY A 105 -13.94 4.68 -4.96
N ILE A 106 -14.52 4.67 -6.16
CA ILE A 106 -15.96 4.53 -6.40
C ILE A 106 -16.23 3.26 -7.21
N PRO A 107 -17.43 2.67 -7.12
CA PRO A 107 -17.81 1.54 -7.97
C PRO A 107 -17.84 1.91 -9.45
N GLY A 108 -17.58 0.92 -10.31
CA GLY A 108 -17.66 1.06 -11.77
C GLY A 108 -16.30 1.08 -12.45
N GLU A 109 -16.28 0.72 -13.73
CA GLU A 109 -15.10 0.89 -14.57
C GLU A 109 -14.99 2.35 -15.02
N GLN A 110 -13.78 2.88 -14.99
CA GLN A 110 -13.46 4.23 -15.46
C GLN A 110 -12.54 4.12 -16.66
N TYR A 111 -12.64 5.09 -17.57
CA TYR A 111 -11.79 5.16 -18.75
C TYR A 111 -11.04 6.49 -18.73
N LEU A 112 -9.72 6.43 -18.81
CA LEU A 112 -8.85 7.59 -18.66
C LEU A 112 -9.08 8.63 -19.76
N ARG A 113 -9.09 9.91 -19.38
CA ARG A 113 -9.14 11.05 -20.30
C ARG A 113 -7.99 12.01 -20.08
N GLU A 114 -7.59 12.69 -21.16
CA GLU A 114 -6.60 13.78 -21.10
C GLU A 114 -6.99 14.83 -20.04
N GLY A 115 -6.01 15.25 -19.25
CA GLY A 115 -6.14 16.21 -18.16
C GLY A 115 -6.55 15.60 -16.81
N GLU A 116 -6.88 14.31 -16.75
CA GLU A 116 -7.30 13.67 -15.51
C GLU A 116 -6.13 13.35 -14.57
N LEU A 117 -6.38 13.49 -13.27
CA LEU A 117 -5.58 12.90 -12.22
C LEU A 117 -5.68 11.37 -12.30
N VAL A 118 -4.55 10.70 -12.08
CA VAL A 118 -4.48 9.26 -11.96
C VAL A 118 -3.84 8.91 -10.63
N LEU A 119 -4.51 8.11 -9.82
CA LEU A 119 -3.97 7.54 -8.60
C LEU A 119 -3.78 6.05 -8.79
N ILE A 120 -2.55 5.58 -8.58
CA ILE A 120 -2.21 4.16 -8.57
C ILE A 120 -1.62 3.83 -7.21
N ASP A 121 -2.30 2.94 -6.48
CA ASP A 121 -1.84 2.42 -5.20
C ASP A 121 -1.70 0.90 -5.29
N THR A 122 -0.47 0.39 -5.17
CA THR A 122 -0.19 -1.02 -5.39
C THR A 122 1.07 -1.48 -4.67
N GLY A 123 1.17 -2.78 -4.49
CA GLY A 123 2.28 -3.44 -3.83
C GLY A 123 2.36 -4.90 -4.23
N CYS A 124 3.50 -5.52 -3.94
CA CYS A 124 3.73 -6.94 -4.14
C CYS A 124 4.42 -7.56 -2.93
N SER A 125 4.60 -8.88 -2.95
CA SER A 125 5.26 -9.61 -1.87
C SER A 125 6.53 -10.33 -2.32
N VAL A 126 7.53 -10.33 -1.46
CA VAL A 126 8.76 -11.11 -1.60
C VAL A 126 8.99 -11.87 -0.29
N GLN A 127 8.90 -13.20 -0.34
CA GLN A 127 9.08 -14.10 0.82
C GLN A 127 8.26 -13.66 2.06
N GLY A 128 7.03 -13.18 1.84
CA GLY A 128 6.12 -12.73 2.90
C GLY A 128 6.26 -11.26 3.32
N TYR A 129 7.31 -10.54 2.87
CA TYR A 129 7.45 -9.09 3.07
C TYR A 129 6.79 -8.32 1.93
N GLN A 130 6.15 -7.21 2.27
CA GLN A 130 5.31 -6.44 1.36
C GLN A 130 5.97 -5.13 0.96
N SER A 131 5.65 -4.66 -0.23
CA SER A 131 5.68 -3.25 -0.60
C SER A 131 4.28 -2.66 -0.60
N ASP A 132 4.21 -1.34 -0.48
CA ASP A 132 3.00 -0.54 -0.55
C ASP A 132 3.41 0.84 -1.06
N ILE A 133 2.97 1.21 -2.28
CA ILE A 133 3.37 2.44 -2.94
C ILE A 133 2.20 3.06 -3.69
N THR A 134 1.80 4.25 -3.23
CA THR A 134 0.91 5.15 -3.97
C THR A 134 1.70 6.14 -4.82
N ARG A 135 1.25 6.39 -6.05
CA ARG A 135 1.70 7.50 -6.91
C ARG A 135 0.50 8.18 -7.56
N CYS A 136 0.59 9.50 -7.65
CA CYS A 136 -0.33 10.33 -8.42
C CYS A 136 0.36 10.86 -9.68
N TYR A 137 -0.36 10.81 -10.78
CA TYR A 137 0.05 11.31 -12.09
C TYR A 137 -1.01 12.27 -12.63
N ILE A 138 -0.62 13.10 -13.59
CA ILE A 138 -1.54 13.80 -14.47
C ILE A 138 -1.37 13.19 -15.86
N PHE A 139 -2.46 12.71 -16.45
CA PHE A 139 -2.43 12.25 -17.83
C PHE A 139 -2.52 13.47 -18.76
N GLY A 140 -1.37 14.02 -19.13
CA GLY A 140 -1.28 15.28 -19.88
C GLY A 140 -0.48 16.34 -19.14
N GLN A 141 -0.95 17.59 -19.19
CA GLN A 141 -0.35 18.72 -18.46
C GLN A 141 -1.21 19.10 -17.24
N PRO A 142 -0.60 19.37 -16.07
CA PRO A 142 -1.34 19.85 -14.91
C PRO A 142 -1.90 21.24 -15.13
N ASP A 143 -3.11 21.49 -14.63
CA ASP A 143 -3.58 22.85 -14.39
C ASP A 143 -2.93 23.46 -13.12
N ALA A 144 -3.19 24.74 -12.89
CA ALA A 144 -2.61 25.47 -11.75
C ALA A 144 -3.06 24.92 -10.39
N GLU A 145 -4.28 24.40 -10.29
CA GLU A 145 -4.83 23.88 -9.03
C GLU A 145 -4.28 22.49 -8.73
N GLN A 146 -4.21 21.62 -9.74
CA GLN A 146 -3.57 20.30 -9.66
C GLN A 146 -2.11 20.43 -9.23
N ALA A 147 -1.35 21.35 -9.85
CA ALA A 147 0.04 21.61 -9.47
C ALA A 147 0.18 22.14 -8.03
N ARG A 148 -0.75 23.01 -7.61
CA ARG A 148 -0.78 23.56 -6.25
C ARG A 148 -1.06 22.48 -5.21
N ILE A 149 -2.06 21.63 -5.43
CA ILE A 149 -2.42 20.53 -4.52
C ILE A 149 -1.27 19.53 -4.42
N TRP A 150 -0.66 19.15 -5.55
CA TRP A 150 0.49 18.24 -5.55
C TRP A 150 1.67 18.82 -4.74
N SER A 151 1.94 20.12 -4.88
CA SER A 151 3.02 20.79 -4.14
C SER A 151 2.76 20.79 -2.63
N LEU A 152 1.49 20.97 -2.20
CA LEU A 152 1.11 20.88 -0.79
C LEU A 152 1.31 19.46 -0.25
N GLU A 153 0.87 18.46 -0.99
CA GLU A 153 1.00 17.06 -0.56
C GLU A 153 2.46 16.61 -0.49
N GLN A 154 3.27 17.00 -1.48
CA GLN A 154 4.71 16.75 -1.45
C GLN A 154 5.36 17.41 -0.23
N ALA A 155 4.99 18.65 0.09
CA ALA A 155 5.54 19.35 1.25
C ALA A 155 5.13 18.69 2.57
N ALA A 156 3.87 18.25 2.70
CA ALA A 156 3.39 17.52 3.86
C ALA A 156 4.13 16.18 4.04
N GLN A 157 4.24 15.39 2.98
CA GLN A 157 5.00 14.14 3.00
C GLN A 157 6.47 14.37 3.39
N GLN A 158 7.12 15.38 2.84
CA GLN A 158 8.51 15.73 3.17
C GLN A 158 8.67 16.10 4.66
N ALA A 159 7.69 16.83 5.23
CA ALA A 159 7.69 17.20 6.64
C ALA A 159 7.56 15.94 7.54
N ALA A 160 6.66 15.02 7.20
CA ALA A 160 6.51 13.75 7.90
C ALA A 160 7.82 12.91 7.87
N PHE A 161 8.49 12.83 6.71
CA PHE A 161 9.80 12.17 6.61
C PHE A 161 10.87 12.82 7.50
N ALA A 162 10.87 14.15 7.61
CA ALA A 162 11.80 14.87 8.48
C ALA A 162 11.50 14.65 9.98
N ALA A 163 10.22 14.50 10.34
CA ALA A 163 9.78 14.21 11.71
C ALA A 163 10.06 12.75 12.13
N ALA A 164 10.04 11.82 11.19
CA ALA A 164 10.21 10.38 11.43
C ALA A 164 11.67 10.03 11.82
N ARG A 165 11.95 10.02 13.12
CA ARG A 165 13.27 9.66 13.69
C ARG A 165 13.12 8.79 14.94
N PRO A 166 14.17 8.03 15.33
CA PRO A 166 14.15 7.27 16.58
C PRO A 166 13.76 8.15 17.78
N GLY A 167 12.76 7.70 18.54
CA GLY A 167 12.22 8.41 19.71
C GLY A 167 11.03 9.34 19.42
N ALA A 168 10.70 9.62 18.16
CA ALA A 168 9.44 10.31 17.81
C ALA A 168 8.23 9.37 18.03
N THR A 169 7.10 9.93 18.46
CA THR A 169 5.83 9.17 18.52
C THR A 169 5.17 9.17 17.15
N CYS A 170 4.37 8.14 16.84
CA CYS A 170 3.61 8.12 15.57
C CYS A 170 2.70 9.34 15.42
N GLU A 171 2.05 9.77 16.51
CA GLU A 171 1.22 10.98 16.55
C GLU A 171 2.01 12.24 16.14
N SER A 172 3.26 12.40 16.62
CA SER A 172 4.07 13.57 16.28
C SER A 172 4.50 13.63 14.81
N VAL A 173 4.43 12.51 14.09
CA VAL A 173 4.70 12.44 12.64
C VAL A 173 3.43 12.73 11.82
N ASP A 174 2.25 12.49 12.40
CA ASP A 174 0.94 12.68 11.78
C ASP A 174 0.41 14.12 11.88
N GLN A 175 0.83 14.87 12.92
CA GLN A 175 0.48 16.29 13.15
C GLN A 175 1.07 17.23 12.09
#